data_AF-A0A832SFU1-F1
#
_entry.id   AF-A0A832SFU1-F1
#
_cell.length_a   1.000
_cell.length_b   1.000
_cell.length_c   1.000
_cell.angle_alpha   90.00
_cell.angle_beta   90.00
_cell.angle_gamma   90.00
#
_symmetry.space_group_name_H-M   'P 1'
#
loop_
_entity.id
_entity.type
_entity.pdbx_description
1 polymer ?
#
loop_
_entity_poly.entity_id
_entity_poly.type
_entity_poly.pdbx_seq_one_letter_code
_entity_poly.pdbx_strand_id
1 'polypeptide(L)' 'MTRKIAFYGKGGIGKSTTQQNTAAAMAYYHGKNVFIHGCDPKADCTRLALGGVPQTTIMDTLRELGEEAVTVDNVV' A
#
# COMPACT_ATOMS: atom_id res chain seq x y z
N MET A 1 1.75 -20.60 3.09
CA MET A 1 1.18 -19.80 4.20
C MET A 1 1.58 -18.35 4.03
N THR A 2 0.62 -17.42 4.14
CA THR A 2 0.90 -15.97 3.98
C THR A 2 1.49 -15.40 5.26
N ARG A 3 2.61 -14.68 5.14
CA ARG A 3 3.22 -13.94 6.26
C ARG A 3 2.62 -12.54 6.33
N LYS A 4 2.19 -12.11 7.52
CA LYS A 4 1.68 -10.76 7.80
C LYS A 4 2.79 -9.96 8.49
N ILE A 5 3.22 -8.87 7.86
CA ILE A 5 4.36 -8.05 8.31
C ILE A 5 3.90 -6.60 8.38
N ALA A 6 4.29 -5.88 9.44
CA ALA A 6 4.01 -4.47 9.62
C ALA A 6 5.31 -3.68 9.82
N PHE A 7 5.40 -2.50 9.22
CA PHE A 7 6.55 -1.60 9.32
C PHE A 7 6.18 -0.40 10.19
N TYR A 8 6.84 -0.25 11.34
CA TYR A 8 6.59 0.82 12.31
C TYR A 8 7.75 1.81 12.40
N GLY A 9 7.49 2.97 13.01
CA GLY A 9 8.49 4.00 13.32
C GLY A 9 7.98 5.43 13.18
N LYS A 10 8.81 6.39 13.56
CA LYS A 10 8.49 7.83 13.55
C LYS A 10 8.19 8.34 12.13
N GLY A 11 7.49 9.47 12.01
CA GLY A 11 7.36 10.19 10.75
C GLY A 11 8.72 10.59 10.18
N GLY A 12 8.90 10.49 8.86
CA GLY A 12 10.10 10.95 8.15
C GLY A 12 11.31 10.01 8.16
N ILE A 13 11.28 8.86 8.83
CA ILE A 13 12.43 7.93 8.89
C ILE A 13 12.57 7.00 7.67
N GLY A 14 11.72 7.16 6.65
CA GLY A 14 11.77 6.33 5.43
C GLY A 14 10.98 5.00 5.49
N LYS A 15 9.98 4.86 6.37
CA LYS A 15 9.16 3.63 6.48
C LYS A 15 8.58 3.16 5.14
N SER A 16 7.83 4.04 4.46
CA SER A 16 7.20 3.74 3.17
C SER A 16 8.23 3.39 2.10
N THR A 17 9.41 4.04 2.12
CA THR A 17 10.51 3.76 1.20
C THR A 17 11.08 2.35 1.42
N THR A 18 11.40 2.00 2.67
CA THR A 18 11.93 0.69 3.04
C THR A 18 10.91 -0.42 2.76
N GLN A 19 9.64 -0.20 3.12
CA GLN A 19 8.57 -1.17 2.91
C GLN A 19 8.33 -1.48 1.43
N GLN A 20 8.30 -0.46 0.56
CA GLN A 20 8.09 -0.66 -0.89
C GLN A 20 9.30 -1.34 -1.56
N ASN A 21 10.53 -0.96 -1.21
CA ASN A 21 11.72 -1.62 -1.75
C ASN A 21 11.84 -3.07 -1.26
N THR A 22 11.46 -3.34 -0.01
CA THR A 22 11.42 -4.71 0.51
C THR A 22 10.38 -5.53 -0.23
N ALA A 23 9.18 -4.99 -0.45
CA ALA A 23 8.14 -5.66 -1.24
C ALA A 23 8.61 -5.97 -2.66
N ALA A 24 9.23 -4.99 -3.33
CA ALA A 24 9.81 -5.17 -4.67
C ALA A 24 10.91 -6.23 -4.70
N ALA A 25 11.82 -6.24 -3.72
CA ALA A 25 12.86 -7.25 -3.61
C ALA A 25 12.29 -8.66 -3.38
N MET A 26 11.26 -8.79 -2.54
CA MET A 26 10.58 -10.06 -2.30
C MET A 26 9.87 -10.58 -3.55
N ALA A 27 9.27 -9.69 -4.35
CA ALA A 27 8.67 -10.06 -5.62
C ALA A 27 9.73 -10.46 -6.66
N TYR A 28 10.73 -9.60 -6.88
CA TYR A 28 11.71 -9.76 -7.95
C TYR A 28 12.75 -10.85 -7.68
N TYR A 29 13.41 -10.83 -6.52
CA TYR A 29 14.50 -11.77 -6.22
C TYR A 29 14.02 -13.09 -5.61
N HIS A 30 12.83 -13.11 -5.00
CA HIS A 30 12.33 -14.27 -4.26
C HIS A 30 11.02 -14.84 -4.79
N GLY A 31 10.50 -14.29 -5.91
CA GLY A 31 9.30 -14.77 -6.58
C GLY A 31 8.06 -14.79 -5.68
N LYS A 32 7.96 -13.88 -4.72
CA LYS A 32 6.84 -13.83 -3.78
C LYS A 32 5.72 -12.94 -4.30
N ASN A 33 4.49 -13.43 -4.15
CA ASN A 33 3.30 -12.58 -4.28
C ASN A 33 3.21 -11.72 -3.02
N VAL A 34 3.27 -10.40 -3.19
CA VAL A 34 3.26 -9.42 -2.10
C VAL A 34 2.08 -8.49 -2.28
N PHE A 35 1.36 -8.25 -1.19
CA PHE A 35 0.29 -7.25 -1.12
C PHE A 35 0.74 -6.13 -0.18
N ILE A 36 0.65 -4.88 -0.64
CA ILE A 36 0.99 -3.69 0.16
C ILE A 36 -0.32 -3.08 0.66
N HIS A 37 -0.46 -2.97 1.98
CA HIS A 37 -1.57 -2.27 2.62
C HIS A 37 -1.04 -1.02 3.30
N GLY A 38 -1.42 0.17 2.79
CA GLY A 38 -1.07 1.45 3.40
C GLY A 38 -1.95 1.78 4.60
N CYS A 39 -1.33 2.04 5.77
CA CYS A 39 -2.01 2.43 7.00
C CYS A 39 -1.53 3.78 7.56
N ASP A 40 -0.67 4.50 6.83
CA ASP A 40 -0.16 5.83 7.23
C ASP A 40 -1.03 6.92 6.58
N PRO A 41 -1.52 7.92 7.33
CA PRO A 41 -2.39 8.97 6.79
C PRO A 41 -1.75 9.83 5.70
N LYS A 42 -0.42 9.75 5.52
CA LYS A 42 0.27 10.37 4.38
C LYS A 42 -0.17 9.78 3.02
N ALA A 43 -0.73 8.57 3.00
CA ALA A 43 -1.29 7.91 1.83
C ALA A 43 -0.31 7.75 0.64
N ASP A 44 1.00 7.62 0.90
CA ASP A 44 2.05 7.46 -0.13
C ASP A 44 2.76 6.09 -0.09
N CYS A 45 2.20 5.13 0.67
CA CYS A 45 2.80 3.81 0.91
C CYS A 45 2.91 2.92 -0.34
N THR A 46 2.23 3.26 -1.43
CA THR A 46 2.24 2.52 -2.72
C THR A 46 2.82 3.34 -3.88
N ARG A 47 3.10 4.64 -3.67
CA ARG A 47 3.49 5.57 -4.73
C ARG A 47 4.69 5.11 -5.55
N LEU A 48 5.74 4.56 -4.93
CA LEU A 48 6.93 4.08 -5.65
C LEU A 48 6.63 2.81 -6.45
N ALA A 49 5.83 1.90 -5.88
CA ALA A 49 5.42 0.67 -6.57
C ALA A 49 4.51 0.95 -7.77
N LEU A 50 3.72 2.02 -7.72
CA LEU A 50 2.80 2.46 -8.78
C LEU A 50 3.41 3.53 -9.70
N GLY A 51 4.74 3.64 -9.77
CA GLY A 51 5.41 4.53 -10.72
C GLY A 51 5.19 6.03 -10.47
N GLY A 52 4.91 6.42 -9.23
CA GLY A 52 4.66 7.81 -8.83
C GLY A 52 3.20 8.19 -8.77
N VAL A 53 2.27 7.29 -9.12
CA VAL A 53 0.83 7.56 -9.07
C VAL A 53 0.31 7.39 -7.63
N PRO A 54 -0.35 8.40 -7.05
CA PRO A 54 -1.08 8.23 -5.79
C PRO A 54 -2.33 7.40 -6.03
N GLN A 55 -2.55 6.39 -5.19
CA GLN A 55 -3.75 5.55 -5.24
C GLN A 55 -4.89 6.23 -4.48
N THR A 56 -6.12 6.13 -5.01
CA THR A 56 -7.33 6.55 -4.29
C THR A 56 -7.47 5.70 -3.02
N THR A 57 -7.68 6.34 -1.87
CA THR A 57 -7.81 5.60 -0.61
C THR A 57 -9.21 5.00 -0.46
N ILE A 58 -9.34 3.95 0.36
CA ILE A 58 -10.65 3.40 0.73
C ILE A 58 -11.54 4.48 1.35
N MET A 59 -10.96 5.35 2.19
CA MET A 59 -11.71 6.42 2.85
C MET A 59 -12.21 7.47 1.85
N ASP A 60 -11.44 7.80 0.82
CA ASP A 60 -11.87 8.73 -0.22
C ASP A 60 -12.96 8.11 -1.09
N THR A 61 -12.79 6.84 -1.48
CA THR A 61 -13.81 6.07 -2.21
C THR A 61 -15.14 6.02 -1.44
N LEU A 62 -15.08 5.76 -0.12
CA LEU A 62 -16.24 5.72 0.75
C LEU A 62 -16.95 7.09 0.84
N ARG A 63 -16.18 8.19 0.89
CA ARG A 63 -16.73 9.55 0.97
C ARG A 63 -17.38 10.00 -0.34
N GLU A 64 -16.77 9.65 -1.47
CA GLU A 64 -17.19 10.11 -2.79
C GLU A 64 -18.33 9.26 -3.37
N LEU A 65 -18.26 7.95 -3.18
CA LEU A 65 -19.16 7.01 -3.86
C LEU A 65 -20.18 6.34 -2.91
N GLY A 66 -19.97 6.45 -1.59
CA GLY A 66 -20.77 5.76 -0.59
C GLY A 66 -20.37 4.29 -0.39
N GLU A 67 -20.85 3.67 0.69
CA GLU A 67 -20.45 2.33 1.11
C GLU A 67 -20.78 1.24 0.07
N GLU A 68 -21.96 1.32 -0.55
CA GLU A 68 -22.43 0.33 -1.53
C GLU A 68 -21.56 0.27 -2.79
N ALA A 69 -20.81 1.33 -3.09
CA ALA A 69 -19.95 1.43 -4.26
C ALA A 69 -18.51 0.99 -3.97
N VAL A 70 -18.13 0.69 -2.73
CA VAL A 70 -16.79 0.20 -2.38
C VAL A 70 -16.70 -1.28 -2.74
N THR A 71 -15.87 -1.62 -3.73
CA THR A 71 -15.68 -3.00 -4.21
C THR A 71 -14.21 -3.36 -4.18
N VAL A 72 -13.87 -4.64 -4.31
CA VAL A 72 -12.45 -5.03 -4.40
C VAL A 72 -11.81 -4.42 -5.65
N ASP A 73 -12.53 -4.38 -6.76
CA ASP A 73 -12.01 -3.94 -8.07
C ASP A 73 -11.64 -2.45 -8.12
N ASN A 74 -12.19 -1.61 -7.23
CA ASN A 74 -11.89 -0.18 -7.21
C ASN A 74 -10.95 0.26 -6.07
N VAL A 75 -10.62 -0.61 -5.11
CA VAL A 75 -9.70 -0.29 -4.01
C VAL A 75 -8.47 -1.20 -3.91
N VAL A 76 -8.36 -2.25 -4.72
CA VAL A 76 -7.24 -3.21 -4.72
C VAL A 76 -6.51 -3.24 -6.06
#